data_AF-A0A971J5W1-F1
#
_entry.id   AF-A0A971J5W1-F1
#
_cell.length_a   1.000
_cell.length_b   1.000
_cell.length_c   1.000
_cell.angle_alpha   90.00
_cell.angle_beta   90.00
_cell.angle_gamma   90.00
#
_symmetry.space_group_name_H-M   'P 1'
#
loop_
_entity.id
_entity.type
_entity.pdbx_description
1 polymer ?
#
loop_
_entity_poly.entity_id
_entity_poly.type
_entity_poly.pdbx_seq_one_letter_code
_entity_poly.pdbx_strand_id
1 'polypeptide(L)' 'MAMEARCALCGKKYQVSQEHPDYKKLESNPQLTFICDMCNNRVRFESEDQQKPKKPM' A
#
# COMPACT_ATOMS: atom_id res chain seq x y z
N MET A 1 -11.97 13.53 10.19
CA MET A 1 -12.53 12.16 10.34
C MET A 1 -11.47 11.19 9.84
N ALA A 2 -11.22 10.10 10.56
CA ALA A 2 -10.22 9.10 10.17
C ALA A 2 -10.94 7.79 9.85
N MET A 3 -10.55 7.14 8.75
CA MET A 3 -11.11 5.88 8.29
C MET A 3 -10.19 4.73 8.71
N GLU A 4 -10.76 3.68 9.29
CA GLU A 4 -10.00 2.47 9.59
C GLU A 4 -9.93 1.58 8.35
N ALA A 5 -8.73 1.33 7.85
CA ALA A 5 -8.48 0.42 6.73
C ALA A 5 -7.57 -0.73 7.17
N ARG A 6 -7.86 -1.94 6.68
CA ARG A 6 -7.06 -3.13 7.00
C ARG A 6 -6.06 -3.41 5.90
N CYS A 7 -4.77 -3.46 6.24
CA CYS A 7 -3.74 -3.81 5.28
C CYS A 7 -3.88 -5.27 4.86
N ALA A 8 -3.92 -5.55 3.55
CA ALA A 8 -4.02 -6.90 3.02
C ALA A 8 -2.72 -7.71 3.15
N LEU A 9 -1.56 -7.04 3.24
CA LEU A 9 -0.26 -7.69 3.37
C LEU A 9 0.09 -8.07 4.81
N CYS A 10 -0.17 -7.18 5.77
CA CYS A 10 0.17 -7.44 7.18
C CYS A 10 -1.04 -7.68 8.08
N GLY A 11 -2.27 -7.53 7.57
CA GLY A 11 -3.51 -7.77 8.32
C GLY A 11 -3.83 -6.74 9.41
N LYS A 12 -2.95 -5.76 9.66
CA LYS A 12 -3.14 -4.71 10.67
C LYS A 12 -4.15 -3.67 10.21
N LYS A 13 -4.90 -3.13 11.17
CA LYS A 13 -5.77 -1.95 10.99
C LYS A 13 -4.92 -0.69 11.09
N TYR A 14 -5.12 0.23 10.15
CA TYR A 14 -4.48 1.54 10.10
C TYR A 14 -5.55 2.60 10.04
N GLN A 15 -5.31 3.72 10.73
CA GLN A 15 -6.11 4.93 10.55
C GLN A 15 -5.59 5.70 9.35
N VAL A 16 -6.42 5.78 8.33
CA VAL A 16 -6.20 6.58 7.13
C VAL A 16 -6.91 7.91 7.33
N SER A 17 -6.15 9.01 7.37
CA SER A 17 -6.69 10.37 7.45
C SER A 17 -7.20 10.84 6.09
N GLN A 18 -8.12 11.80 6.06
CA GLN A 18 -8.62 12.43 4.81
C GLN A 18 -7.53 13.01 3.89
N GLU A 19 -6.38 13.35 4.46
CA GLU A 19 -5.21 13.88 3.75
C GLU A 19 -4.45 12.77 2.98
N HIS A 20 -4.72 11.50 3.26
CA HIS A 20 -4.08 10.40 2.57
C HIS A 20 -4.70 10.21 1.18
N PRO A 21 -3.91 10.04 0.11
CA PRO A 21 -4.44 9.83 -1.24
C PRO A 21 -5.30 8.56 -1.35
N ASP A 22 -5.00 7.55 -0.54
CA ASP A 22 -5.78 6.31 -0.46
C ASP A 22 -7.08 6.45 0.32
N TYR A 23 -7.27 7.53 1.10
CA TYR A 23 -8.52 7.78 1.81
C TYR A 23 -9.69 7.90 0.83
N LYS A 24 -9.57 8.72 -0.21
CA LYS A 24 -10.64 8.86 -1.23
C LYS A 24 -10.94 7.55 -1.95
N LYS A 25 -9.90 6.74 -2.18
CA LYS A 25 -10.05 5.44 -2.85
C LYS A 25 -10.79 4.44 -1.98
N LEU A 26 -10.45 4.40 -0.69
CA LEU A 26 -11.11 3.54 0.30
C LEU A 26 -12.54 4.01 0.61
N GLU A 27 -12.76 5.32 0.70
CA GLU A 27 -14.07 5.92 0.92
C GLU A 27 -15.02 5.57 -0.24
N SER A 28 -14.54 5.64 -1.48
CA SER A 28 -15.31 5.24 -2.65
C SER A 28 -15.43 3.72 -2.82
N ASN A 29 -14.48 2.94 -2.30
CA ASN A 29 -14.40 1.49 -2.47
C ASN A 29 -13.96 0.82 -1.15
N PRO A 30 -14.89 0.47 -0.25
CA PRO A 30 -14.56 -0.15 1.03
C PRO A 30 -14.00 -1.59 0.89
N GLN A 31 -14.14 -2.20 -0.30
CA GLN A 31 -13.53 -3.49 -0.64
C GLN A 31 -12.14 -3.36 -1.29
N LEU A 32 -11.62 -2.15 -1.47
CA LEU A 32 -10.31 -1.97 -2.07
C LEU A 32 -9.22 -2.49 -1.14
N THR A 33 -8.29 -3.23 -1.71
CA THR A 33 -7.09 -3.72 -1.04
C THR A 33 -6.25 -2.55 -0.53
N PHE A 34 -6.38 -2.21 0.76
CA PHE A 34 -5.50 -1.26 1.40
C PHE A 34 -4.14 -1.90 1.66
N ILE A 35 -3.08 -1.16 1.38
CA ILE A 35 -1.71 -1.56 1.68
C ILE A 35 -1.10 -0.43 2.50
N CYS A 36 -0.59 -0.75 3.69
CA CYS A 36 0.06 0.27 4.51
C CYS A 36 1.38 0.73 3.89
N ASP A 37 1.81 1.95 4.24
CA ASP A 37 3.02 2.56 3.66
C ASP A 37 4.25 1.67 3.80
N MET A 38 4.43 1.00 4.95
CA MET A 38 5.53 0.05 5.15
C MET A 38 5.50 -1.12 4.16
N CYS A 39 4.33 -1.72 3.95
CA CYS A 39 4.17 -2.82 3.01
C CYS A 39 4.32 -2.33 1.56
N ASN A 40 3.78 -1.15 1.25
CA ASN A 40 3.88 -0.54 -0.06
C ASN A 40 5.34 -0.21 -0.41
N ASN A 41 6.06 0.40 0.51
CA ASN A 41 7.47 0.75 0.34
C ASN A 41 8.35 -0.50 0.22
N ARG A 42 8.06 -1.54 1.02
CA ARG A 42 8.73 -2.84 0.90
C ARG A 42 8.52 -3.47 -0.47
N VAL A 43 7.27 -3.58 -0.94
CA VAL A 43 6.95 -4.17 -2.24
C VAL A 43 7.58 -3.38 -3.38
N ARG A 44 7.58 -2.03 -3.29
CA ARG A 44 8.27 -1.17 -4.25
C ARG A 44 9.77 -1.46 -4.29
N PHE A 45 10.43 -1.48 -3.14
CA PHE A 45 11.85 -1.77 -3.05
C PHE A 45 12.21 -3.16 -3.60
N GLU A 46 11.44 -4.19 -3.23
CA GLU A 46 11.63 -5.55 -3.74
C GLU A 46 11.41 -5.61 -5.26
N SER A 47 10.40 -4.91 -5.78
CA SER A 47 10.11 -4.85 -7.22
C SER A 47 11.21 -4.13 -8.00
N GLU A 48 11.72 -3.00 -7.51
CA GLU A 48 12.80 -2.25 -8.18
C GLU A 48 14.13 -3.02 -8.18
N ASP A 49 14.43 -3.77 -7.11
CA ASP A 49 15.63 -4.61 -7.07
C ASP A 49 15.51 -5.81 -8.04
N GLN A 50 14.32 -6.42 -8.14
CA GLN A 50 14.03 -7.48 -9.11
C GLN A 50 14.05 -7.00 -10.57
N GLN A 51 13.73 -5.72 -10.81
CA GLN A 51 13.68 -5.14 -12.14
C GLN A 51 15.02 -4.60 -12.64
N LYS A 52 16.12 -4.70 -11.88
CA LYS A 52 17.44 -4.55 -12.49
C LYS A 52 17.61 -5.65 -13.54
N PRO A 53 17.74 -5.30 -14.83
CA PRO A 53 18.07 -6.31 -15.82
C PRO A 53 19.37 -6.96 -15.37
N LYS A 54 19.34 -8.27 -15.13
CA LYS A 54 20.57 -9.07 -15.04
C LYS A 54 21.31 -8.74 -16.33
N LYS A 55 22.42 -8.00 -16.20
CA LYS A 55 23.29 -7.69 -17.33
C LYS A 55 23.53 -9.03 -18.04
N PRO A 56 23.18 -9.17 -19.32
CA PRO A 56 23.66 -10.30 -20.09
C PRO A 56 25.19 -10.25 -20.00
N MET A 57 25.79 -11.34 -19.52
CA MET A 57 27.24 -11.52 -19.57
C MET A 57 27.71 -11.57 -21.02
#